data_AF-U1PJ14-F1
#
_entry.id   AF-U1PJ14-F1
#
_cell.length_a   1.000
_cell.length_b   1.000
_cell.length_c   1.000
_cell.angle_alpha   90.00
_cell.angle_beta   90.00
_cell.angle_gamma   90.00
#
_symmetry.space_group_name_H-M   'P 1'
#
loop_
_entity.id
_entity.type
_entity.pdbx_description
1 polymer ?
#
loop_
_entity_poly.entity_id
_entity_poly.type
_entity_poly.pdbx_seq_one_letter_code
_entity_poly.pdbx_strand_id
1 'polypeptide(L)'
;MEVVRNIQVKLDVTKEDYAVLDETFEEFREAAQHVADHGWNDNPYNITDTKNTLHKETYSDVRDELSLQSSLVQSARNLAATAFGNCKDRIIEDGKKASLSSEAV
;
A
#
# COMPACT_ATOMS: atom_id res chain seq x y z
N MET A 1 6.38 -28.76 -26.14
CA MET A 1 7.04 -27.50 -25.74
C MET A 1 5.96 -26.43 -25.78
N GLU A 2 5.50 -25.97 -24.62
CA GLU A 2 4.44 -24.95 -24.54
C GLU A 2 5.08 -23.57 -24.68
N VAL A 3 4.56 -22.76 -25.61
CA VAL A 3 5.11 -21.42 -25.88
C VAL A 3 4.33 -20.41 -25.06
N VAL A 4 4.91 -19.95 -23.96
CA VAL A 4 4.38 -18.83 -23.17
C VAL A 4 4.78 -17.52 -23.85
N ARG A 5 3.79 -16.66 -24.14
CA ARG A 5 4.01 -15.33 -24.73
C ARG A 5 3.40 -14.26 -23.82
N ASN A 6 4.17 -13.21 -23.53
CA ASN A 6 3.66 -12.04 -22.83
C ASN A 6 2.94 -11.13 -23.83
N ILE A 7 1.73 -10.67 -23.51
CA ILE A 7 0.99 -9.67 -24.27
C ILE A 7 0.92 -8.39 -23.45
N GLN A 8 1.25 -7.26 -24.07
CA GLN A 8 1.04 -5.95 -23.47
C GLN A 8 -0.42 -5.55 -23.67
N VAL A 9 -1.16 -5.43 -22.57
CA VAL A 9 -2.51 -4.87 -22.57
C VAL A 9 -2.39 -3.41 -22.17
N LYS A 10 -2.85 -2.50 -23.03
CA LYS A 10 -3.02 -1.09 -22.67
C LYS A 10 -4.45 -0.91 -22.19
N LEU A 11 -4.60 -0.25 -21.04
CA LEU A 11 -5.89 0.16 -20.55
C LEU A 11 -6.34 1.36 -21.38
N ASP A 12 -7.37 1.16 -22.21
CA ASP A 12 -8.03 2.24 -22.92
C ASP A 12 -9.19 2.73 -22.05
N VAL A 13 -9.03 3.93 -21.49
CA VAL A 13 -9.99 4.50 -20.53
C VAL A 13 -10.64 5.69 -21.20
N THR A 14 -11.96 5.70 -21.23
CA THR A 14 -12.71 6.82 -21.79
C THR A 14 -12.53 8.04 -20.89
N LYS A 15 -12.73 9.25 -21.45
CA LYS A 15 -12.63 10.48 -20.65
C LYS A 15 -13.66 10.53 -19.51
N GLU A 16 -14.79 9.84 -19.68
CA GLU A 16 -15.86 9.74 -18.69
C GLU A 16 -15.44 8.85 -17.52
N ASP A 17 -14.66 7.79 -17.79
CA ASP A 17 -14.15 6.85 -16.79
C ASP A 17 -12.88 7.33 -16.08
N TYR A 18 -12.24 8.41 -16.54
CA TYR A 18 -11.05 8.97 -15.89
C TYR A 18 -11.33 9.36 -14.44
N ALA A 19 -12.51 9.91 -14.14
CA ALA A 19 -12.87 10.28 -12.78
C ALA A 19 -12.95 9.05 -11.85
N VAL A 20 -13.52 7.94 -12.35
CA VAL A 20 -13.61 6.68 -11.58
C VAL A 20 -12.23 6.08 -11.34
N LEU A 21 -11.36 6.14 -12.35
CA LEU A 21 -9.98 5.67 -12.21
C LEU A 21 -9.21 6.50 -11.19
N ASP A 22 -9.33 7.82 -11.24
CA ASP A 22 -8.67 8.77 -10.32
C ASP A 22 -9.16 8.55 -8.88
N GLU A 23 -10.48 8.42 -8.68
CA GLU A 23 -11.08 8.09 -7.39
C GLU A 23 -10.54 6.75 -6.84
N THR A 24 -10.40 5.73 -7.69
CA THR A 24 -9.82 4.44 -7.29
C THR A 24 -8.36 4.59 -6.84
N PHE A 25 -7.58 5.46 -7.51
CA PHE A 25 -6.20 5.74 -7.11
C PHE A 25 -6.13 6.47 -5.76
N GLU A 26 -7.00 7.45 -5.53
CA GLU A 26 -7.08 8.14 -4.25
C GLU A 26 -7.52 7.21 -3.12
N GLU A 27 -8.54 6.38 -3.31
CA GLU A 27 -8.92 5.36 -2.31
C GLU A 27 -7.77 4.37 -2.05
N PHE A 28 -7.04 3.94 -3.09
CA PHE A 28 -5.88 3.07 -2.93
C PHE A 28 -4.78 3.74 -2.10
N ARG A 29 -4.53 5.02 -2.36
CA ARG A 29 -3.56 5.86 -1.65
C ARG A 29 -3.94 6.01 -0.19
N GLU A 30 -5.19 6.37 0.10
CA GLU A 30 -5.73 6.51 1.44
C GLU A 30 -5.64 5.19 2.23
N ALA A 31 -6.02 4.07 1.62
CA ALA A 31 -5.89 2.75 2.22
C ALA A 31 -4.44 2.44 2.64
N ALA A 32 -3.49 2.71 1.75
CA ALA A 32 -2.08 2.43 2.00
C ALA A 32 -1.50 3.38 3.05
N GLN A 33 -1.89 4.67 3.03
CA GLN A 33 -1.49 5.65 4.03
C GLN A 33 -2.04 5.28 5.41
N HIS A 34 -3.31 4.87 5.52
CA HIS A 34 -3.89 4.40 6.77
C HIS A 34 -3.10 3.22 7.36
N VAL A 35 -2.71 2.25 6.53
CA VAL A 35 -1.84 1.14 6.97
C VAL A 35 -0.45 1.64 7.37
N ALA A 36 0.09 2.63 6.65
CA ALA A 36 1.40 3.21 6.92
C ALA A 36 1.43 4.00 8.24
N ASP A 37 0.39 4.76 8.54
CA ASP A 37 0.26 5.52 9.78
C ASP A 37 0.14 4.55 10.97
N HIS A 38 -0.72 3.54 10.84
CA HIS A 38 -0.90 2.51 11.87
C HIS A 38 0.38 1.70 12.14
N GLY A 39 1.06 1.25 11.08
CA GLY A 39 2.25 0.41 11.21
C GLY A 39 3.51 1.15 11.67
N TRP A 40 3.59 2.47 11.46
CA TRP A 40 4.69 3.30 11.95
C TRP A 40 4.58 3.59 13.46
N ASN A 41 3.35 3.78 13.96
CA ASN A 41 3.05 3.92 15.39
C ASN A 41 3.98 4.94 16.12
N ASP A 42 4.27 6.07 15.46
CA ASP A 42 5.16 7.16 15.91
C ASP A 42 6.53 6.73 16.46
N ASN A 43 6.97 5.50 16.19
CA ASN A 43 8.24 4.98 16.68
C ASN A 43 9.02 4.27 15.56
N PRO A 44 10.09 4.91 15.03
CA PRO A 44 10.90 4.34 13.96
C PRO A 44 11.63 3.04 14.33
N TYR A 45 11.69 2.68 15.62
CA TYR A 45 12.31 1.44 16.10
C TYR A 45 11.30 0.32 16.40
N ASN A 46 10.00 0.57 16.30
CA ASN A 46 8.94 -0.41 16.53
C ASN A 46 7.99 -0.50 15.33
N ILE A 47 8.55 -0.59 14.14
CA ILE A 47 7.79 -0.68 12.89
C ILE A 47 7.15 -2.06 12.79
N THR A 48 5.83 -2.09 12.60
CA THR A 48 5.10 -3.34 12.33
C THR A 48 5.10 -3.62 10.84
N ASP A 49 6.00 -4.49 10.38
CA ASP A 49 6.19 -4.85 8.97
C ASP A 49 5.43 -6.13 8.54
N THR A 50 4.83 -6.84 9.50
CA THR A 50 4.21 -8.14 9.24
C THR A 50 2.82 -7.98 8.63
N LYS A 51 2.70 -8.38 7.36
CA LYS A 51 1.45 -8.32 6.56
C LYS A 51 0.22 -8.87 7.28
N ASN A 52 0.35 -10.00 7.99
CA ASN A 52 -0.79 -10.61 8.69
C ASN A 52 -1.25 -9.81 9.90
N THR A 53 -0.33 -9.13 10.59
CA THR A 53 -0.66 -8.25 11.73
C THR A 53 -1.38 -7.01 11.22
N LEU A 54 -0.78 -6.31 10.27
CA LEU A 54 -1.38 -5.12 9.63
C LEU A 54 -2.77 -5.43 9.07
N HIS A 55 -2.95 -6.60 8.43
CA HIS A 55 -4.27 -6.98 7.91
C HIS A 55 -5.34 -7.11 9.00
N LYS A 56 -5.02 -7.75 10.13
CA LYS A 56 -5.99 -7.93 11.21
C LYS A 56 -6.38 -6.61 11.86
N GLU A 57 -5.44 -5.67 11.87
CA GLU A 57 -5.59 -4.40 12.57
C GLU A 57 -6.25 -3.33 11.69
N THR A 58 -5.99 -3.29 10.38
CA THR A 58 -6.44 -2.17 9.52
C THR A 58 -7.46 -2.55 8.46
N TYR A 59 -7.68 -3.84 8.20
CA TYR A 59 -8.54 -4.26 7.07
C TYR A 59 -10.02 -3.89 7.26
N SER A 60 -10.55 -3.99 8.48
CA SER A 60 -11.95 -3.62 8.74
C SER A 60 -12.13 -2.13 8.51
N ASP A 61 -11.30 -1.32 9.14
CA ASP A 61 -11.35 0.15 9.09
C ASP A 61 -11.31 0.64 7.63
N VAL A 62 -10.35 0.15 6.83
CA VAL A 62 -10.25 0.50 5.40
C VAL A 62 -11.48 0.04 4.60
N ARG A 63 -12.07 -1.10 4.94
CA ARG A 63 -13.27 -1.63 4.25
C ARG A 63 -14.57 -0.94 4.65
N ASP A 64 -14.59 -0.32 5.81
CA ASP A 64 -15.72 0.44 6.33
C ASP A 64 -15.69 1.89 5.80
N GLU A 65 -14.49 2.44 5.57
CA GLU A 65 -14.30 3.82 5.08
C GLU A 65 -14.30 3.93 3.55
N LEU A 66 -13.73 2.95 2.83
CA LEU A 66 -13.50 3.04 1.38
C LEU A 66 -14.31 2.01 0.59
N SER A 67 -14.71 2.39 -0.62
CA SER A 67 -15.42 1.48 -1.54
C SER A 67 -14.49 0.53 -2.30
N LEU A 68 -13.19 0.61 -2.02
CA LEU A 68 -12.11 -0.11 -2.70
C LEU A 68 -12.26 -1.63 -2.65
N GLN A 69 -12.02 -2.28 -3.80
CA GLN A 69 -12.11 -3.73 -3.94
C GLN A 69 -11.10 -4.46 -3.02
N SER A 70 -11.50 -5.60 -2.47
CA SER A 70 -10.76 -6.30 -1.40
C SER A 70 -9.32 -6.69 -1.76
N SER A 71 -9.03 -7.01 -3.02
CA SER A 71 -7.67 -7.32 -3.47
C SER A 71 -6.79 -6.07 -3.58
N LEU A 72 -7.38 -4.91 -3.89
CA LEU A 72 -6.68 -3.63 -3.87
C LEU A 72 -6.35 -3.19 -2.44
N VAL A 73 -7.27 -3.37 -1.48
CA VAL A 73 -6.99 -3.15 -0.05
C VAL A 73 -5.80 -4.00 0.44
N GLN A 74 -5.77 -5.28 0.06
CA GLN A 74 -4.63 -6.15 0.39
C GLN A 74 -3.33 -5.72 -0.28
N SER A 75 -3.42 -5.16 -1.48
CA SER A 75 -2.27 -4.66 -2.25
C SER A 75 -1.73 -3.37 -1.65
N ALA A 76 -2.61 -2.45 -1.22
CA ALA A 76 -2.27 -1.25 -0.47
C ALA A 76 -1.53 -1.60 0.83
N ARG A 77 -2.05 -2.57 1.60
CA ARG A 77 -1.36 -3.12 2.78
C ARG A 77 0.02 -3.69 2.44
N ASN A 78 0.12 -4.44 1.34
CA ASN A 78 1.39 -5.02 0.91
C ASN A 78 2.42 -3.94 0.56
N LEU A 79 1.97 -2.87 -0.08
CA LEU A 79 2.81 -1.71 -0.42
C LEU A 79 3.37 -1.08 0.86
N ALA A 80 2.52 -0.79 1.85
CA ALA A 80 2.95 -0.25 3.14
C ALA A 80 3.92 -1.20 3.87
N ALA A 81 3.61 -2.50 3.93
CA ALA A 81 4.47 -3.50 4.56
C ALA A 81 5.87 -3.60 3.90
N THR A 82 5.94 -3.50 2.56
CA THR A 82 7.21 -3.48 1.84
C THR A 82 8.00 -2.20 2.12
N ALA A 83 7.33 -1.04 2.19
CA ALA A 83 7.98 0.22 2.57
C ALA A 83 8.57 0.14 3.99
N PHE A 84 7.86 -0.49 4.93
CA PHE A 84 8.35 -0.73 6.28
C PHE A 84 9.57 -1.65 6.34
N GLY A 85 9.57 -2.76 5.61
CA GLY A 85 10.74 -3.64 5.51
C GLY A 85 11.98 -2.84 5.07
N ASN A 86 11.85 -2.05 3.99
CA ASN A 86 12.94 -1.20 3.51
C ASN A 86 13.39 -0.15 4.54
N CYS A 87 12.46 0.42 5.32
CA CYS A 87 12.80 1.39 6.36
C CYS A 87 13.52 0.72 7.54
N LYS A 88 13.06 -0.46 7.96
CA LYS A 88 13.64 -1.26 9.02
C LYS A 88 15.08 -1.66 8.69
N ASP A 89 15.31 -2.15 7.47
CA ASP A 89 16.65 -2.51 7.00
C ASP A 89 17.57 -1.27 7.04
N ARG A 90 17.08 -0.11 6.58
CA ARG A 90 17.83 1.16 6.61
C ARG A 90 18.14 1.66 8.03
N ILE A 91 17.20 1.56 8.95
CA ILE A 91 17.36 2.06 10.33
C ILE A 91 18.24 1.11 11.16
N ILE A 92 17.96 -0.18 11.08
CA ILE A 92 18.54 -1.20 11.98
C ILE A 92 19.85 -1.74 11.43
N GLU A 93 19.96 -2.00 10.12
CA GLU A 93 21.15 -2.64 9.54
C GLU A 93 22.18 -1.61 9.06
N ASP A 94 21.71 -0.53 8.42
CA ASP A 94 22.59 0.49 7.83
C ASP A 94 22.89 1.69 8.73
N GLY A 95 22.18 1.84 9.86
CA GLY A 95 22.29 3.01 10.75
C GLY A 95 21.86 4.35 10.10
N LYS A 96 21.04 4.28 9.04
CA LYS A 96 20.54 5.45 8.29
C LYS A 96 19.21 5.92 8.84
N LYS A 97 18.87 7.18 8.59
CA LYS A 97 17.53 7.73 8.90
C LYS A 97 16.51 7.32 7.84
N ALA A 98 15.31 6.97 8.29
CA ALA A 98 14.10 6.89 7.48
C ALA A 98 12.99 7.70 8.16
N SER A 99 12.05 8.20 7.36
CA SER A 99 10.96 9.05 7.80
C SER A 99 9.71 8.67 7.05
N LEU A 100 8.57 8.64 7.74
CA LEU A 100 7.27 8.55 7.09
C LEU A 100 7.02 9.87 6.36
N SER A 101 6.65 9.78 5.09
CA SER A 101 6.23 10.92 4.31
C SER A 101 4.71 11.06 4.45
N SER A 102 4.22 12.25 4.78
CA SER A 102 2.77 12.50 4.83
C SER A 102 2.11 12.57 3.43
N GLU A 103 2.91 12.49 2.37
CA GLU A 103 2.48 12.62 0.97
C GLU A 103 2.90 11.42 0.10
N ALA A 104 3.39 10.31 0.67
CA ALA A 104 3.93 9.19 -0.11
C ALA A 104 3.18 7.89 0.11
N VAL A 105 1.96 7.84 -0.42
CA VAL A 105 1.52 6.72 -1.25
C VAL A 105 0.89 7.29 -2.52
#